data_AF-A0A929J2Z9-F1
#
_entry.id   AF-A0A929J2Z9-F1
#
_cell.length_a   1.000
_cell.length_b   1.000
_cell.length_c   1.000
_cell.angle_alpha   90.00
_cell.angle_beta   90.00
_cell.angle_gamma   90.00
#
_symmetry.space_group_name_H-M   'P 1'
#
loop_
_entity.id
_entity.type
_entity.pdbx_description
1 polymer ?
#
loop_
_entity_poly.entity_id
_entity_poly.type
_entity_poly.pdbx_seq_one_letter_code
_entity_poly.pdbx_strand_id
1 'polypeptide(L)'
;MNNHNLFKTLFLVSTITLVSAVHADLPSGDEIAKNINARNEGISLSRNMTMQMTDRRGKTRTRKTKTFRKYFGDEKKTVIHYLSPRNVKRTAFLTFDYPEANKDDDQWLYLPAMRKVRRISASDRGDYFLGTDFTYEDIKKESKLSIEDYQRQTIREDSIEGNHVVVMQSTPVSESIAKELGYGKVIQWVDDDIW
;
A
#
# COMPACT_ATOMS: atom_id res chain seq x y z
N MET A 1 16.19 -62.92 64.96
CA MET A 1 16.90 -61.79 64.32
C MET A 1 16.57 -61.85 62.84
N ASN A 2 15.71 -60.93 62.41
CA ASN A 2 15.18 -60.79 61.05
C ASN A 2 16.23 -60.20 60.10
N ASN A 3 16.17 -60.53 58.82
CA ASN A 3 16.44 -59.57 57.74
C ASN A 3 15.92 -60.10 56.39
N HIS A 4 14.86 -59.49 55.89
CA HIS A 4 14.40 -59.58 54.51
C HIS A 4 14.79 -58.29 53.78
N ASN A 5 15.62 -58.40 52.74
CA ASN A 5 15.95 -57.31 51.84
C ASN A 5 14.90 -57.23 50.72
N LEU A 6 14.07 -56.18 50.72
CA LEU A 6 13.19 -55.82 49.61
C LEU A 6 13.96 -54.94 48.61
N PHE A 7 14.20 -55.44 47.39
CA PHE A 7 14.53 -54.60 46.24
C PHE A 7 13.24 -54.00 45.66
N LYS A 8 13.09 -52.68 45.71
CA LYS A 8 12.01 -51.95 45.02
C LYS A 8 12.53 -51.44 43.67
N THR A 9 12.05 -52.03 42.59
CA THR A 9 12.32 -51.58 41.22
C THR A 9 11.37 -50.42 40.89
N LEU A 10 11.93 -49.22 40.66
CA LEU A 10 11.18 -48.01 40.30
C LEU A 10 11.06 -47.93 38.77
N PHE A 11 9.85 -48.08 38.23
CA PHE A 11 9.56 -47.87 36.80
C PHE A 11 9.37 -46.37 36.53
N LEU A 12 10.27 -45.76 35.77
CA LEU A 12 10.16 -44.38 35.30
C LEU A 12 9.29 -44.35 34.03
N VAL A 13 8.03 -43.93 34.16
CA VAL A 13 7.15 -43.71 33.00
C VAL A 13 7.44 -42.33 32.43
N SER A 14 8.12 -42.29 31.27
CA SER A 14 8.39 -41.05 30.53
C SER A 14 7.18 -40.71 29.66
N THR A 15 6.38 -39.74 30.08
CA THR A 15 5.29 -39.15 29.30
C THR A 15 5.88 -38.30 28.17
N ILE A 16 5.73 -38.76 26.92
CA ILE A 16 6.02 -37.95 25.73
C ILE A 16 4.87 -36.95 25.55
N THR A 17 5.09 -35.70 25.92
CA THR A 17 4.18 -34.60 25.59
C THR A 17 4.38 -34.21 24.13
N LEU A 18 3.39 -34.51 23.31
CA LEU A 18 3.30 -34.04 21.93
C LEU A 18 3.00 -32.53 21.97
N VAL A 19 4.02 -31.69 21.81
CA VAL A 19 3.83 -30.24 21.66
C VAL A 19 3.36 -29.99 20.24
N SER A 20 2.05 -29.82 20.06
CA SER A 20 1.52 -29.27 18.81
C SER A 20 2.01 -27.83 18.70
N ALA A 21 2.82 -27.54 17.67
CA ALA A 21 3.14 -26.17 17.32
C ALA A 21 1.83 -25.46 16.96
N VAL A 22 1.46 -24.47 17.77
CA VAL A 22 0.38 -23.54 17.43
C VAL A 22 0.91 -22.70 16.26
N HIS A 23 0.54 -23.04 15.02
CA HIS A 23 0.63 -22.07 13.95
C HIS A 23 -0.44 -21.01 14.23
N ALA A 24 0.00 -19.78 14.51
CA ALA A 24 -0.92 -18.66 14.55
C ALA A 24 -1.49 -18.49 13.13
N ASP A 25 -2.82 -18.43 13.00
CA ASP A 25 -3.44 -18.09 11.73
C ASP A 25 -2.98 -16.68 11.34
N LEU A 26 -2.57 -16.51 10.08
CA LEU A 26 -2.13 -15.21 9.58
C LEU A 26 -3.27 -14.19 9.65
N PRO A 27 -2.97 -12.90 9.92
CA PRO A 27 -3.99 -11.87 9.91
C PRO A 27 -4.68 -11.81 8.55
N SER A 28 -5.98 -11.53 8.53
CA SER A 28 -6.71 -11.42 7.27
C SER A 28 -6.18 -10.25 6.43
N GLY A 29 -6.24 -10.36 5.09
CA GLY A 29 -5.76 -9.27 4.24
C GLY A 29 -6.52 -7.95 4.45
N ASP A 30 -7.80 -8.00 4.84
CA ASP A 30 -8.57 -6.81 5.17
C ASP A 30 -8.14 -6.17 6.50
N GLU A 31 -7.72 -6.97 7.48
CA GLU A 31 -7.13 -6.47 8.72
C GLU A 31 -5.78 -5.79 8.46
N ILE A 32 -4.91 -6.41 7.65
CA ILE A 32 -3.65 -5.80 7.22
C ILE A 32 -3.91 -4.46 6.53
N ALA A 33 -4.85 -4.39 5.58
CA ALA A 33 -5.18 -3.14 4.88
C ALA A 33 -5.72 -2.06 5.83
N LYS A 34 -6.51 -2.43 6.84
CA LYS A 34 -6.96 -1.51 7.89
C LYS A 34 -5.80 -1.00 8.74
N ASN A 35 -4.85 -1.86 9.11
CA ASN A 35 -3.66 -1.46 9.87
C ASN A 35 -2.78 -0.48 9.08
N ILE A 36 -2.52 -0.76 7.80
CA ILE A 36 -1.83 0.15 6.86
C ILE A 36 -2.54 1.50 6.82
N ASN A 37 -3.87 1.48 6.65
CA ASN A 37 -4.66 2.71 6.58
C ASN A 37 -4.76 3.46 7.91
N ALA A 38 -4.60 2.79 9.05
CA ALA A 38 -4.60 3.40 10.37
C ALA A 38 -3.27 4.10 10.73
N ARG A 39 -2.22 3.89 9.94
CA ARG A 39 -0.93 4.57 10.17
C ARG A 39 -1.08 6.08 10.19
N ASN A 40 -0.55 6.69 11.25
CA ASN A 40 -0.55 8.13 11.42
C ASN A 40 0.39 8.80 10.42
N GLU A 41 -0.18 9.53 9.46
CA GLU A 41 0.55 10.35 8.49
C GLU A 41 0.47 11.87 8.78
N GLY A 42 -0.10 12.24 9.94
CA GLY A 42 -0.31 13.61 10.38
C GLY A 42 -1.38 14.37 9.59
N ILE A 43 -1.84 15.50 10.13
CA ILE A 43 -2.91 16.31 9.52
C ILE A 43 -2.45 17.00 8.23
N SER A 44 -1.18 17.40 8.15
CA SER A 44 -0.63 18.08 6.98
C SER A 44 0.80 17.69 6.70
N LEU A 45 1.17 17.71 5.42
CA LEU A 45 2.51 17.37 4.94
C LEU A 45 2.95 18.36 3.86
N SER A 46 4.24 18.71 3.90
CA SER A 46 4.94 19.30 2.76
C SER A 46 6.17 18.46 2.43
N ARG A 47 6.34 18.16 1.13
CA ARG A 47 7.37 17.24 0.63
C ARG A 47 8.00 17.82 -0.64
N ASN A 48 9.32 17.74 -0.75
CA ASN A 48 9.99 17.86 -2.04
C ASN A 48 10.30 16.44 -2.54
N MET A 49 9.97 16.13 -3.79
CA MET A 49 10.20 14.81 -4.38
C MET A 49 11.02 14.96 -5.66
N THR A 50 12.00 14.06 -5.84
CA THR A 50 12.76 13.92 -7.08
C THR A 50 12.39 12.57 -7.70
N MET A 51 11.78 12.61 -8.88
CA MET A 51 11.43 11.43 -9.66
C MET A 51 12.48 11.24 -10.76
N GLN A 52 13.03 10.04 -10.86
CA GLN A 52 13.98 9.66 -11.90
C GLN A 52 13.38 8.50 -12.68
N MET A 53 13.06 8.73 -13.95
CA MET A 53 12.51 7.69 -14.83
C MET A 53 13.56 7.34 -15.88
N THR A 54 13.87 6.05 -16.02
CA THR A 54 14.85 5.53 -16.98
C THR A 54 14.14 4.63 -17.98
N ASP A 55 14.27 4.93 -19.27
CA ASP A 55 13.67 4.10 -20.31
C ASP A 55 14.48 2.82 -20.60
N ARG A 56 13.91 1.93 -21.41
CA ARG A 56 14.55 0.65 -21.81
C ARG A 56 15.90 0.82 -22.52
N ARG A 57 16.23 2.02 -23.02
CA ARG A 57 17.51 2.32 -23.68
C ARG A 57 18.51 2.98 -22.73
N GLY A 58 18.17 3.08 -21.43
CA GLY A 58 19.02 3.69 -20.41
C GLY A 58 18.94 5.22 -20.37
N LYS A 59 18.05 5.86 -21.15
CA LYS A 59 17.91 7.32 -21.09
C LYS A 59 17.10 7.72 -19.87
N THR A 60 17.70 8.55 -19.04
CA THR A 60 17.06 9.03 -17.81
C THR A 60 16.47 10.42 -17.95
N ARG A 61 15.31 10.62 -17.31
CA ARG A 61 14.66 11.92 -17.15
C ARG A 61 14.41 12.14 -15.66
N THR A 62 14.72 13.34 -15.18
CA THR A 62 14.49 13.71 -13.78
C THR A 62 13.43 14.80 -13.71
N ARG A 63 12.50 14.70 -12.76
CA ARG A 63 11.52 15.72 -12.42
C ARG A 63 11.58 16.04 -10.94
N LYS A 64 11.35 17.29 -10.58
CA LYS A 64 11.27 17.71 -9.17
C LYS A 64 9.91 18.32 -8.91
N THR A 65 9.27 17.91 -7.82
CA THR A 65 7.97 18.42 -7.39
C THR A 65 8.01 18.93 -5.96
N LYS A 66 7.07 19.82 -5.65
CA LYS A 66 6.69 20.16 -4.28
C LYS A 66 5.24 19.74 -4.06
N THR A 67 5.02 18.90 -3.06
CA THR A 67 3.71 18.39 -2.68
C THR A 67 3.27 19.05 -1.38
N PHE A 68 1.98 19.36 -1.30
CA PHE A 68 1.29 19.67 -0.06
C PHE A 68 0.07 18.78 0.06
N ARG A 69 -0.14 18.20 1.23
CA ARG A 69 -1.33 17.42 1.57
C ARG A 69 -1.88 17.97 2.88
N LYS A 70 -3.21 18.07 2.99
CA LYS A 70 -3.88 18.37 4.26
C LYS A 70 -5.21 17.64 4.37
N TYR A 71 -5.51 17.15 5.56
CA TYR A 71 -6.82 16.68 5.96
C TYR A 71 -7.72 17.83 6.43
N PHE A 72 -8.98 17.79 6.00
CA PHE A 72 -10.05 18.68 6.41
C PHE A 72 -11.20 17.83 6.96
N GLY A 73 -11.08 17.41 8.23
CA GLY A 73 -11.82 16.24 8.71
C GLY A 73 -11.29 14.99 8.01
N ASP A 74 -12.20 14.20 7.45
CA ASP A 74 -11.85 12.97 6.72
C ASP A 74 -11.56 13.20 5.23
N GLU A 75 -11.83 14.41 4.70
CA GLU A 75 -11.44 14.77 3.33
C GLU A 75 -9.93 15.01 3.25
N LYS A 76 -9.26 14.36 2.28
CA LYS A 76 -7.83 14.56 2.01
C LYS A 76 -7.67 15.41 0.75
N LYS A 77 -6.91 16.50 0.85
CA LYS A 77 -6.60 17.36 -0.31
C LYS A 77 -5.12 17.37 -0.56
N THR A 78 -4.71 17.02 -1.78
CA THR A 78 -3.31 16.98 -2.18
C THR A 78 -3.09 17.82 -3.42
N VAL A 79 -2.05 18.66 -3.38
CA VAL A 79 -1.55 19.41 -4.54
C VAL A 79 -0.09 19.08 -4.80
N ILE A 80 0.24 18.83 -6.07
CA ILE A 80 1.59 18.54 -6.53
C ILE A 80 1.98 19.61 -7.56
N HIS A 81 3.01 20.38 -7.27
CA HIS A 81 3.58 21.36 -8.18
C HIS A 81 4.87 20.85 -8.81
N TYR A 82 4.95 20.85 -10.13
CA TYR A 82 6.19 20.58 -10.84
C TYR A 82 7.10 21.81 -10.84
N LEU A 83 8.29 21.65 -10.24
CA LEU A 83 9.31 22.69 -10.14
C LEU A 83 10.30 22.66 -11.30
N SER A 84 10.61 21.46 -11.80
CA SER A 84 11.54 21.24 -12.91
C SER A 84 11.28 19.88 -13.56
N PRO A 85 11.71 19.66 -14.83
CA PRO A 85 12.41 20.57 -15.73
C PRO A 85 11.49 21.60 -16.41
N ARG A 86 12.07 22.50 -17.23
CA ARG A 86 11.37 23.65 -17.83
C ARG A 86 10.08 23.27 -18.58
N ASN A 87 10.08 22.15 -19.29
CA ASN A 87 8.95 21.68 -20.09
C ASN A 87 7.72 21.23 -19.27
N VAL A 88 7.90 20.91 -17.99
CA VAL A 88 6.80 20.55 -17.06
C VAL A 88 6.66 21.53 -15.90
N LYS A 89 7.55 22.53 -15.80
CA LYS A 89 7.55 23.52 -14.72
C LYS A 89 6.22 24.27 -14.70
N ARG A 90 5.64 24.42 -13.50
CA ARG A 90 4.30 24.99 -13.22
C ARG A 90 3.11 24.11 -13.61
N THR A 91 3.32 22.89 -14.10
CA THR A 91 2.24 21.88 -14.08
C THR A 91 1.83 21.65 -12.64
N ALA A 92 0.53 21.59 -12.40
CA ALA A 92 -0.03 21.31 -11.07
C ALA A 92 -1.09 20.23 -11.17
N PHE A 93 -1.07 19.29 -10.23
CA PHE A 93 -2.12 18.30 -10.04
C PHE A 93 -2.79 18.55 -8.69
N LEU A 94 -4.11 18.50 -8.65
CA LEU A 94 -4.94 18.69 -7.46
C LEU A 94 -5.90 17.52 -7.36
N THR A 95 -5.98 16.90 -6.18
CA THR A 95 -6.96 15.86 -5.86
C THR A 95 -7.70 16.20 -4.58
N PHE A 96 -9.02 16.03 -4.59
CA PHE A 96 -9.88 16.01 -3.42
C PHE A 96 -10.38 14.58 -3.26
N ASP A 97 -9.89 13.92 -2.22
CA ASP A 97 -10.25 12.54 -1.92
C ASP A 97 -11.30 12.56 -0.80
N TYR A 98 -12.43 11.92 -1.07
CA TYR A 98 -13.61 11.94 -0.22
C TYR A 98 -13.71 10.62 0.58
N PRO A 99 -14.21 10.66 1.84
CA PRO A 99 -14.38 9.45 2.64
C PRO A 99 -15.58 8.60 2.20
N GLU A 100 -16.55 9.18 1.50
CA GLU A 100 -17.76 8.47 1.11
C GLU A 100 -17.51 7.53 -0.09
N ALA A 101 -17.73 6.23 0.11
CA ALA A 101 -17.51 5.21 -0.92
C ALA A 101 -18.37 5.38 -2.20
N ASN A 102 -19.46 6.16 -2.14
CA ASN A 102 -20.35 6.42 -3.26
C ASN A 102 -20.08 7.78 -3.95
N LYS A 103 -18.98 8.45 -3.60
CA LYS A 103 -18.60 9.74 -4.15
C LYS A 103 -17.26 9.64 -4.84
N ASP A 104 -17.26 9.95 -6.13
CA ASP A 104 -16.02 10.00 -6.90
C ASP A 104 -15.12 11.15 -6.43
N ASP A 105 -13.83 10.86 -6.33
CA ASP A 105 -12.80 11.86 -6.06
C ASP A 105 -12.73 12.88 -7.21
N ASP A 106 -12.46 14.14 -6.87
CA ASP A 106 -12.27 15.16 -7.88
C ASP A 106 -10.78 15.40 -8.15
N GLN A 107 -10.40 15.27 -9.42
CA GLN A 107 -9.02 15.42 -9.86
C GLN A 107 -8.86 16.41 -11.00
N TRP A 108 -7.88 17.30 -10.87
CA TRP A 108 -7.57 18.32 -11.87
C TRP A 108 -6.08 18.37 -12.18
N LEU A 109 -5.79 18.49 -13.47
CA LEU A 109 -4.46 18.71 -14.00
C LEU A 109 -4.40 20.06 -14.71
N TYR A 110 -3.62 20.98 -14.17
CA TYR A 110 -3.31 22.25 -14.81
C TYR A 110 -2.06 22.13 -15.69
N LEU A 111 -2.20 22.51 -16.97
CA LEU A 111 -1.15 22.46 -17.96
C LEU A 111 -0.77 23.88 -18.41
N PRO A 112 0.37 24.44 -17.96
CA PRO A 112 0.72 25.85 -18.15
C PRO A 112 0.95 26.21 -19.61
N ALA A 113 1.47 25.29 -20.43
CA ALA A 113 1.70 25.50 -21.86
C ALA A 113 0.40 25.84 -22.62
N MET A 114 -0.72 25.29 -22.18
CA MET A 114 -2.04 25.51 -22.79
C MET A 114 -2.91 26.48 -21.99
N ARG A 115 -2.50 26.86 -20.77
CA ARG A 115 -3.32 27.57 -19.78
C ARG A 115 -4.68 26.90 -19.56
N LYS A 116 -4.72 25.57 -19.60
CA LYS A 116 -5.94 24.77 -19.45
C LYS A 116 -5.91 23.92 -18.18
N VAL A 117 -7.08 23.76 -17.59
CA VAL A 117 -7.35 22.76 -16.56
C VAL A 117 -8.07 21.59 -17.25
N ARG A 118 -7.57 20.38 -17.03
CA ARG A 118 -8.21 19.14 -17.45
C ARG A 118 -8.71 18.41 -16.21
N ARG A 119 -9.99 18.02 -16.19
CA ARG A 119 -10.52 17.09 -15.18
C ARG A 119 -10.05 15.68 -15.53
N ILE A 120 -9.61 14.92 -14.53
CA ILE A 120 -9.35 13.48 -14.66
C ILE A 120 -10.59 12.77 -14.09
N SER A 121 -11.20 11.88 -14.87
CA SER A 121 -12.39 11.15 -14.41
C SER A 121 -12.00 9.99 -13.50
N ALA A 122 -12.91 9.56 -12.62
CA ALA A 122 -12.66 8.40 -11.76
C ALA A 122 -12.36 7.12 -12.57
N SER A 123 -12.99 6.97 -13.74
CA SER A 123 -12.73 5.84 -14.65
C SER A 123 -11.35 5.88 -15.31
N ASP A 124 -10.67 7.03 -15.34
CA ASP A 124 -9.32 7.20 -15.89
C ASP A 124 -8.23 7.03 -14.81
N ARG A 125 -8.58 6.57 -13.60
CA ARG A 125 -7.62 6.51 -12.47
C ARG A 125 -6.42 5.58 -12.71
N GLY A 126 -6.57 4.58 -13.58
CA GLY A 126 -5.47 3.69 -14.02
C GLY A 126 -4.55 4.30 -15.10
N ASP A 127 -4.84 5.49 -15.63
CA ASP A 127 -3.97 6.12 -16.62
C ASP A 127 -2.63 6.56 -16.02
N TYR A 128 -1.57 6.48 -16.83
CA TYR A 128 -0.23 6.91 -16.44
C TYR A 128 -0.17 8.40 -16.08
N PHE A 129 0.38 8.68 -14.90
CA PHE A 129 0.55 10.02 -14.37
C PHE A 129 1.66 10.77 -15.11
N LEU A 130 1.26 11.63 -16.06
CA LEU A 130 2.16 12.55 -16.75
C LEU A 130 3.40 11.86 -17.39
N GLY A 131 3.28 10.61 -17.81
CA GLY A 131 4.38 9.83 -18.42
C GLY A 131 5.42 9.33 -17.41
N THR A 132 5.03 9.13 -16.16
CA THR A 132 5.69 8.21 -15.23
C THR A 132 5.07 6.82 -15.34
N ASP A 133 5.69 5.83 -14.70
CA ASP A 133 5.11 4.49 -14.57
C ASP A 133 4.01 4.41 -13.48
N PHE A 134 3.92 5.40 -12.59
CA PHE A 134 2.78 5.55 -11.68
C PHE A 134 1.50 5.94 -12.41
N THR A 135 0.37 5.45 -11.92
CA THR A 135 -0.98 5.84 -12.32
C THR A 135 -1.49 7.03 -11.51
N TYR A 136 -2.61 7.64 -11.93
CA TYR A 136 -3.31 8.64 -11.11
C TYR A 136 -3.75 8.07 -9.75
N GLU A 137 -4.18 6.81 -9.73
CA GLU A 137 -4.58 6.11 -8.52
C GLU A 137 -3.40 5.92 -7.56
N ASP A 138 -2.21 5.58 -8.05
CA ASP A 138 -1.01 5.42 -7.19
C ASP A 138 -0.63 6.76 -6.52
N ILE A 139 -0.69 7.85 -7.29
CA ILE A 139 -0.41 9.20 -6.77
C ILE A 139 -1.43 9.64 -5.74
N LYS A 140 -2.71 9.27 -5.91
CA LYS A 140 -3.81 9.57 -5.00
C LYS A 140 -3.70 8.77 -3.69
N LYS A 141 -3.51 7.46 -3.81
CA LYS A 141 -3.43 6.52 -2.69
C LYS A 141 -2.24 6.81 -1.79
N GLU A 142 -1.10 7.21 -2.36
CA GLU A 142 0.18 7.32 -1.66
C GLU A 142 0.50 6.01 -0.90
N SER A 143 0.35 6.01 0.43
CA SER A 143 0.58 4.83 1.29
C SER A 143 -0.70 4.15 1.76
N LYS A 144 -1.88 4.55 1.27
CA LYS A 144 -3.17 3.97 1.63
C LYS A 144 -3.63 2.92 0.62
N LEU A 145 -4.48 2.01 1.05
CA LEU A 145 -5.13 1.01 0.21
C LEU A 145 -6.64 1.29 0.15
N SER A 146 -7.26 1.17 -1.02
CA SER A 146 -8.74 1.26 -1.11
C SER A 146 -9.33 -0.02 -0.59
N ILE A 147 -10.20 0.06 0.40
CA ILE A 147 -10.82 -1.13 0.99
C ILE A 147 -11.85 -1.74 0.01
N GLU A 148 -12.51 -0.90 -0.76
CA GLU A 148 -13.67 -1.21 -1.61
C GLU A 148 -13.27 -1.81 -2.96
N ASP A 149 -12.11 -1.44 -3.49
CA ASP A 149 -11.66 -1.86 -4.82
C ASP A 149 -11.23 -3.34 -4.90
N TYR A 150 -10.87 -3.95 -3.76
CA TYR A 150 -10.18 -5.25 -3.74
C TYR A 150 -10.72 -6.22 -2.70
N GLN A 151 -10.81 -7.48 -3.09
CA GLN A 151 -10.84 -8.62 -2.16
C GLN A 151 -9.40 -9.01 -1.81
N ARG A 152 -9.15 -9.28 -0.52
CA ARG A 152 -7.81 -9.54 -0.01
C ARG A 152 -7.71 -10.87 0.69
N GLN A 153 -6.55 -11.48 0.53
CA GLN A 153 -6.18 -12.65 1.30
C GLN A 153 -4.69 -12.60 1.62
N THR A 154 -4.36 -13.05 2.82
CA THR A 154 -2.98 -13.30 3.19
C THR A 154 -2.60 -14.68 2.69
N ILE A 155 -1.52 -14.75 1.91
CA ILE A 155 -1.17 -15.98 1.17
C ILE A 155 0.00 -16.74 1.78
N ARG A 156 0.89 -16.07 2.52
CA ARG A 156 2.05 -16.65 3.23
C ARG A 156 2.80 -15.59 4.03
N GLU A 157 3.76 -16.05 4.82
CA GLU A 157 4.84 -15.22 5.38
C GLU A 157 6.07 -15.25 4.44
N ASP A 158 6.98 -14.30 4.65
CA ASP A 158 8.29 -14.22 3.99
C ASP A 158 9.29 -13.47 4.90
N SER A 159 10.52 -13.31 4.41
CA SER A 159 11.46 -12.36 4.99
C SER A 159 12.16 -11.53 3.91
N ILE A 160 12.21 -10.23 4.11
CA ILE A 160 12.95 -9.29 3.26
C ILE A 160 14.02 -8.62 4.11
N GLU A 161 15.28 -8.80 3.71
CA GLU A 161 16.45 -8.22 4.39
C GLU A 161 16.52 -8.52 5.90
N GLY A 162 15.96 -9.68 6.32
CA GLY A 162 15.94 -10.12 7.72
C GLY A 162 14.73 -9.65 8.53
N ASN A 163 13.87 -8.80 7.96
CA ASN A 163 12.60 -8.44 8.58
C ASN A 163 11.54 -9.46 8.22
N HIS A 164 10.66 -9.78 9.18
CA HIS A 164 9.48 -10.59 8.92
C HIS A 164 8.49 -9.77 8.08
N VAL A 165 7.85 -10.41 7.12
CA VAL A 165 6.79 -9.77 6.32
C VAL A 165 5.67 -10.75 6.03
N VAL A 166 4.46 -10.23 5.97
CA VAL A 166 3.27 -10.95 5.54
C VAL A 166 2.99 -10.64 4.09
N VAL A 167 2.73 -11.67 3.28
CA VAL A 167 2.45 -11.51 1.85
C VAL A 167 0.95 -11.52 1.61
N MET A 168 0.44 -10.40 1.14
CA MET A 168 -0.97 -10.18 0.85
C MET A 168 -1.23 -10.13 -0.65
N GLN A 169 -2.26 -10.83 -1.10
CA GLN A 169 -2.79 -10.74 -2.46
C GLN A 169 -4.07 -9.90 -2.46
N SER A 170 -4.11 -8.87 -3.32
CA SER A 170 -5.28 -8.05 -3.60
C SER A 170 -5.79 -8.34 -5.01
N THR A 171 -7.06 -8.73 -5.14
CA THR A 171 -7.73 -9.01 -6.42
C THR A 171 -8.90 -8.04 -6.59
N PRO A 172 -9.02 -7.31 -7.72
CA PRO A 172 -10.13 -6.39 -7.92
C PRO A 172 -11.49 -7.06 -7.72
N VAL A 173 -12.45 -6.35 -7.11
CA VAL A 173 -13.79 -6.89 -6.82
C VAL A 173 -14.61 -7.22 -8.08
N SER A 174 -14.26 -6.66 -9.24
CA SER A 174 -14.93 -6.90 -10.52
C SER A 174 -14.02 -6.64 -11.71
N GLU A 175 -14.42 -7.11 -12.90
CA GLU A 175 -13.73 -6.83 -14.16
C GLU A 175 -13.73 -5.33 -14.50
N SER A 176 -14.80 -4.60 -14.14
CA SER A 176 -14.86 -3.16 -14.38
C SER A 176 -13.81 -2.42 -13.56
N ILE A 177 -13.70 -2.76 -12.27
CA ILE A 177 -12.69 -2.19 -11.36
C ILE A 177 -11.28 -2.61 -11.81
N ALA A 178 -11.08 -3.86 -12.23
CA ALA A 178 -9.81 -4.30 -12.81
C ALA A 178 -9.40 -3.47 -14.03
N LYS A 179 -10.35 -3.14 -14.91
CA LYS A 179 -10.11 -2.31 -16.09
C LYS A 179 -9.80 -0.85 -15.74
N GLU A 180 -10.53 -0.27 -14.78
CA GLU A 180 -10.27 1.09 -14.30
C GLU A 180 -8.91 1.23 -13.63
N LEU A 181 -8.50 0.23 -12.85
CA LEU A 181 -7.22 0.23 -12.12
C LEU A 181 -6.04 -0.20 -13.00
N GLY A 182 -6.30 -0.96 -14.06
CA GLY A 182 -5.27 -1.50 -14.96
C GLY A 182 -4.55 -2.75 -14.44
N TYR A 183 -5.01 -3.32 -13.32
CA TYR A 183 -4.40 -4.49 -12.68
C TYR A 183 -5.43 -5.61 -12.53
N GLY A 184 -5.04 -6.85 -12.86
CA GLY A 184 -5.82 -8.04 -12.51
C GLY A 184 -5.53 -8.58 -11.10
N LYS A 185 -4.39 -8.18 -10.52
CA LYS A 185 -3.91 -8.62 -9.20
C LYS A 185 -2.74 -7.75 -8.74
N VAL A 186 -2.63 -7.53 -7.43
CA VAL A 186 -1.45 -6.94 -6.76
C VAL A 186 -0.97 -7.89 -5.66
N ILE A 187 0.34 -8.15 -5.59
CA ILE A 187 0.97 -8.88 -4.47
C ILE A 187 1.82 -7.88 -3.69
N GLN A 188 1.60 -7.81 -2.38
CA GLN A 188 2.26 -6.86 -1.49
C GLN A 188 2.95 -7.64 -0.37
N TRP A 189 4.20 -7.31 -0.10
CA TRP A 189 4.93 -7.75 1.09
C TRP A 189 4.79 -6.64 2.12
N VAL A 190 4.18 -6.95 3.25
CA VAL A 190 3.85 -6.00 4.30
C VAL A 190 4.66 -6.34 5.53
N ASP A 191 5.49 -5.41 5.97
CA ASP A 191 6.18 -5.49 7.25
C ASP A 191 5.14 -5.32 8.36
N ASP A 192 4.91 -6.38 9.14
CA ASP A 192 3.87 -6.42 10.17
C ASP A 192 4.28 -5.74 11.48
N ASP A 193 5.53 -5.28 11.61
CA ASP A 193 5.97 -4.46 12.74
C ASP A 193 5.55 -2.99 12.55
N ILE A 194 5.57 -2.49 11.30
CA ILE A 194 5.31 -1.06 11.01
C ILE A 194 4.07 -0.78 10.15
N TRP A 195 3.55 -1.82 9.50
CA TRP A 195 2.48 -1.81 8.49
C TRP A 195 2.81 -1.03 7.21
#